data_AF-A0A958B432-F1
#
_entry.id   AF-A0A958B432-F1
#
_cell.length_a   1.000
_cell.length_b   1.000
_cell.length_c   1.000
_cell.angle_alpha   90.00
_cell.angle_beta   90.00
_cell.angle_gamma   90.00
#
_symmetry.space_group_name_H-M   'P 1'
#
loop_
_entity.id
_entity.type
_entity.pdbx_description
1 polymer ?
#
loop_
_entity_poly.entity_id
_entity_poly.type
_entity_poly.pdbx_seq_one_letter_code
_entity_poly.pdbx_strand_id
1 'polypeptide(L)'
;MLFMVPFVCLMIFIYSWGYMGIGKPALPTLGRKQSHGEGGNGGHDDEEHGGHGKGKGWPAGPENVDPMASRFFAYVSLFATGMLGLVLADSMVLLFIFWEIMGLCSYLLISFWFARKYDDPDRITPKKAGFKAFITTRIGDAIMFIGMMILYAAAAFLTDGQAGLTFSALFTPEVLEGLQTLTVLGVSIATLTAILIFWGAIGKSAQFPLHVWLPDAMEGPTPVSALIHAATMVSAGVYLIIRMYPLMIAGSTPALNFIGIIGAFTALFAAIIAVTQTDIKRVLAFSTI
;
A
#
# COMPACT_ATOMS: atom_id res chain seq x y z
N MET A 1 -3.81 -7.76 15.36
CA MET A 1 -3.35 -6.54 14.65
C MET A 1 -3.08 -5.36 15.55
N LEU A 2 -3.91 -5.08 16.58
CA LEU A 2 -3.73 -3.93 17.48
C LEU A 2 -2.35 -3.79 18.13
N PHE A 3 -1.67 -4.89 18.47
CA PHE A 3 -0.30 -4.84 19.03
C PHE A 3 0.77 -4.82 17.94
N MET A 4 0.60 -5.64 16.90
CA MET A 4 1.59 -5.80 15.83
C MET A 4 1.77 -4.52 14.99
N VAL A 5 0.69 -3.84 14.61
CA VAL A 5 0.75 -2.62 13.79
C VAL A 5 1.61 -1.52 14.44
N PRO A 6 1.34 -1.06 15.68
CA PRO A 6 2.15 -0.01 16.28
C PRO A 6 3.59 -0.47 16.52
N PHE A 7 3.80 -1.74 16.87
CA PHE A 7 5.15 -2.28 17.04
C PHE A 7 5.97 -2.25 15.75
N VAL A 8 5.41 -2.76 14.63
CA VAL A 8 6.12 -2.77 13.34
C VAL A 8 6.30 -1.36 12.80
N CYS A 9 5.29 -0.49 12.89
CA CYS A 9 5.42 0.92 12.52
C CYS A 9 6.53 1.63 13.32
N LEU A 10 6.65 1.35 14.62
CA LEU A 10 7.71 1.90 15.47
C LEU A 10 9.10 1.39 15.05
N MET A 11 9.25 0.09 14.80
CA MET A 11 10.51 -0.49 14.32
C MET A 11 10.95 0.12 12.99
N ILE A 12 10.01 0.30 12.05
CA ILE A 12 10.27 0.95 10.76
C ILE A 12 10.64 2.41 10.95
N PHE A 13 9.96 3.13 11.85
CA PHE A 13 10.29 4.51 12.17
C PHE A 13 11.72 4.64 12.70
N ILE A 14 12.12 3.77 13.64
CA ILE A 14 13.49 3.76 14.19
C ILE A 14 14.51 3.42 13.11
N TYR A 15 14.26 2.39 12.30
CA TYR A 15 15.14 2.03 11.18
C TYR A 15 15.29 3.18 10.18
N SER A 16 14.20 3.90 9.91
CA SER A 16 14.18 5.04 8.99
C SER A 16 15.04 6.20 9.47
N TRP A 17 15.28 6.34 10.78
CA TRP A 17 16.11 7.41 11.32
C TRP A 17 17.54 7.31 10.83
N GLY A 18 18.11 6.11 10.90
CA GLY A 18 19.44 5.82 10.34
C GLY A 18 19.46 5.85 8.82
N TYR A 19 18.41 5.33 8.18
CA TYR A 19 18.29 5.31 6.71
C TYR A 19 18.26 6.72 6.10
N MET A 20 17.64 7.70 6.76
CA MET A 20 17.57 9.09 6.30
C MET A 20 18.77 9.94 6.74
N GLY A 21 19.77 9.34 7.40
CA GLY A 21 21.01 10.00 7.81
C GLY A 21 20.89 10.93 9.01
N ILE A 22 19.77 10.92 9.74
CA ILE A 22 19.52 11.86 10.85
C ILE A 22 20.48 11.58 12.02
N GLY A 23 21.10 12.64 12.55
CA GLY A 23 22.05 12.56 13.67
C GLY A 23 23.52 12.47 13.25
N LYS A 24 23.81 12.53 11.94
CA LYS A 24 25.18 12.63 11.42
C LYS A 24 25.58 14.10 11.21
N PRO A 25 26.82 14.50 11.56
CA PRO A 25 27.25 15.89 11.42
C PRO A 25 27.28 16.29 9.95
N ALA A 26 26.76 17.48 9.64
CA ALA A 26 26.95 18.09 8.33
C ALA A 26 28.45 18.40 8.15
N LEU A 27 29.03 18.01 7.02
CA LEU A 27 30.41 18.39 6.70
C LEU A 27 30.54 19.93 6.70
N PRO A 28 31.63 20.49 7.25
CA PRO A 28 31.96 21.89 7.02
C PRO A 28 32.19 22.06 5.52
N THR A 29 31.54 23.04 4.91
CA THR A 29 31.79 23.42 3.51
C THR A 29 33.23 23.95 3.39
N LEU A 30 34.21 23.07 3.16
CA LEU A 30 35.58 23.49 2.90
C LEU A 30 35.63 24.22 1.56
N GLY A 31 36.19 25.44 1.60
CA GLY A 31 36.16 26.43 0.54
C GLY A 31 36.62 25.92 -0.82
N ARG A 32 35.77 26.12 -1.82
CA ARG A 32 36.04 25.96 -3.24
C ARG A 32 37.13 26.94 -3.68
N LYS A 33 38.40 26.54 -3.65
CA LYS A 33 39.47 27.25 -4.37
C LYS A 33 39.49 26.78 -5.82
N GLN A 34 39.27 27.73 -6.74
CA GLN A 34 39.45 27.57 -8.18
C GLN A 34 40.95 27.41 -8.51
N SER A 35 41.31 26.44 -9.36
CA SER A 35 42.50 26.55 -10.20
C SER A 35 42.19 26.06 -11.61
N HIS A 36 42.36 26.97 -12.57
CA HIS A 36 42.31 26.71 -14.00
C HIS A 36 43.70 26.27 -14.52
N GLY A 37 43.70 25.26 -15.41
CA GLY A 37 44.73 24.99 -16.44
C GLY A 37 46.04 24.36 -15.95
N GLU A 38 46.72 23.44 -16.64
CA GLU A 38 46.62 22.86 -17.99
C GLU A 38 47.53 21.60 -18.02
N GLY A 39 47.16 20.59 -18.83
CA GLY A 39 48.11 19.75 -19.57
C GLY A 39 48.61 18.43 -18.95
N GLY A 40 48.39 17.32 -19.66
CA GLY A 40 49.28 16.14 -19.60
C GLY A 40 48.61 14.78 -19.47
N ASN A 41 48.58 14.06 -20.59
CA ASN A 41 48.18 12.66 -20.82
C ASN A 41 48.68 11.63 -19.78
N GLY A 42 47.81 10.70 -19.36
CA GLY A 42 48.19 9.37 -18.86
C GLY A 42 47.39 8.82 -17.67
N GLY A 43 46.50 7.85 -17.93
CA GLY A 43 46.27 6.65 -17.10
C GLY A 43 45.61 6.76 -15.71
N HIS A 44 44.52 5.97 -15.56
CA HIS A 44 43.88 5.51 -14.32
C HIS A 44 43.25 6.56 -13.39
N ASP A 45 41.99 6.23 -13.07
CA ASP A 45 41.30 6.47 -11.80
C ASP A 45 40.87 7.89 -11.43
N ASP A 46 39.57 7.95 -11.10
CA ASP A 46 39.01 8.77 -10.04
C ASP A 46 38.91 10.29 -10.23
N GLU A 47 38.05 10.74 -11.16
CA GLU A 47 37.41 12.06 -11.03
C GLU A 47 35.94 12.04 -11.51
N GLU A 48 35.00 11.85 -10.58
CA GLU A 48 33.76 12.66 -10.49
C GLU A 48 32.91 12.28 -9.24
N HIS A 49 33.53 12.14 -8.07
CA HIS A 49 32.81 12.01 -6.81
C HIS A 49 33.25 13.07 -5.81
N GLY A 50 32.53 14.19 -5.80
CA GLY A 50 32.77 15.26 -4.83
C GLY A 50 31.76 16.40 -4.84
N GLY A 51 30.65 16.23 -4.12
CA GLY A 51 30.05 17.33 -3.34
C GLY A 51 29.26 18.40 -4.09
N HIS A 52 28.04 18.05 -4.53
CA HIS A 52 26.79 18.83 -4.35
C HIS A 52 25.74 18.27 -5.32
N GLY A 53 24.86 17.40 -4.81
CA GLY A 53 23.80 16.79 -5.58
C GLY A 53 22.75 17.82 -6.02
N LYS A 54 22.99 18.45 -7.18
CA LYS A 54 21.93 19.05 -8.00
C LYS A 54 20.82 18.01 -8.17
N GLY A 55 19.67 18.17 -7.50
CA GLY A 55 18.38 17.58 -7.90
C GLY A 55 18.34 16.07 -8.22
N LYS A 56 19.26 15.26 -7.71
CA LYS A 56 19.25 13.81 -7.92
C LYS A 56 18.49 13.20 -6.75
N GLY A 57 17.22 12.80 -6.98
CA GLY A 57 16.33 12.18 -5.99
C GLY A 57 16.80 10.79 -5.53
N TRP A 58 17.99 10.73 -4.95
CA TRP A 58 18.62 9.53 -4.40
C TRP A 58 18.62 9.60 -2.87
N PRO A 59 18.66 8.45 -2.17
CA PRO A 59 18.88 8.44 -0.73
C PRO A 59 20.14 9.22 -0.38
N ALA A 60 20.11 9.91 0.75
CA ALA A 60 21.29 10.63 1.20
C ALA A 60 22.48 9.67 1.38
N GLY A 61 23.67 10.12 0.99
CA GLY A 61 24.89 9.37 1.20
C GLY A 61 25.10 9.06 2.68
N PRO A 62 25.94 8.07 3.03
CA PRO A 62 26.19 7.65 4.41
C PRO A 62 26.55 8.80 5.35
N GLU A 63 27.10 9.89 4.82
CA GLU A 63 27.55 11.08 5.54
C GLU A 63 26.56 12.26 5.56
N ASN A 64 25.41 12.19 4.89
CA ASN A 64 24.48 13.32 4.76
C ASN A 64 23.04 12.98 5.18
N VAL A 65 22.27 13.99 5.60
CA VAL A 65 20.82 13.89 5.87
C VAL A 65 20.04 14.11 4.58
N ASP A 66 19.00 13.31 4.31
CA ASP A 66 18.11 13.57 3.18
C ASP A 66 17.32 14.87 3.43
N PRO A 67 17.36 15.84 2.51
CA PRO A 67 16.72 17.15 2.72
C PRO A 67 15.19 17.05 2.90
N MET A 68 14.57 15.95 2.47
CA MET A 68 13.14 15.69 2.57
C MET A 68 12.79 14.76 3.75
N ALA A 69 13.71 14.51 4.68
CA ALA A 69 13.49 13.60 5.81
C ALA A 69 12.28 13.98 6.69
N SER A 70 12.05 15.26 6.97
CA SER A 70 10.87 15.69 7.75
C SER A 70 9.55 15.30 7.08
N ARG A 71 9.48 15.42 5.74
CA ARG A 71 8.31 14.99 4.94
C ARG A 71 8.13 13.47 4.98
N PHE A 72 9.23 12.72 4.91
CA PHE A 72 9.20 11.27 5.00
C PHE A 72 8.56 10.80 6.32
N PHE A 73 9.05 11.32 7.44
CA PHE A 73 8.52 10.97 8.76
C PHE A 73 7.07 11.42 8.97
N ALA A 74 6.69 12.58 8.43
CA ALA A 74 5.29 13.00 8.43
C ALA A 74 4.39 12.00 7.68
N TYR A 75 4.83 11.51 6.51
CA TYR A 75 4.08 10.51 5.74
C TYR A 75 4.04 9.14 6.43
N VAL A 76 5.14 8.68 7.03
CA VAL A 76 5.16 7.41 7.80
C VAL A 76 4.23 7.48 9.00
N SER A 77 4.25 8.59 9.75
CA SER A 77 3.34 8.80 10.88
C SER A 77 1.87 8.86 10.45
N LEU A 78 1.57 9.56 9.36
CA LEU A 78 0.20 9.61 8.81
C LEU A 78 -0.26 8.22 8.33
N PHE A 79 0.65 7.46 7.72
CA PHE A 79 0.40 6.08 7.32
C PHE A 79 0.06 5.21 8.54
N ALA A 80 0.86 5.29 9.60
CA ALA A 80 0.66 4.54 10.83
C ALA A 80 -0.68 4.91 11.50
N THR A 81 -1.01 6.21 11.56
CA THR A 81 -2.32 6.69 12.05
C THR A 81 -3.47 6.13 11.20
N GLY A 82 -3.31 6.10 9.87
CA GLY A 82 -4.27 5.48 8.97
C GLY A 82 -4.51 4.01 9.30
N MET A 83 -3.44 3.22 9.44
CA MET A 83 -3.56 1.79 9.76
C MET A 83 -4.15 1.53 11.15
N LEU A 84 -3.74 2.31 12.17
CA LEU A 84 -4.31 2.20 13.51
C LEU A 84 -5.81 2.57 13.51
N GLY A 85 -6.18 3.65 12.82
CA GLY A 85 -7.57 4.05 12.65
C GLY A 85 -8.41 2.99 11.95
N LEU A 86 -7.87 2.36 10.90
CA LEU A 86 -8.53 1.27 10.18
C LEU A 86 -8.83 0.08 11.09
N VAL A 87 -7.85 -0.31 11.92
CA VAL A 87 -8.02 -1.41 12.88
C VAL A 87 -9.03 -1.04 13.97
N LEU A 88 -9.07 0.22 14.42
CA LEU A 88 -9.96 0.70 15.48
C LEU A 88 -11.36 1.11 15.00
N ALA A 89 -11.58 1.27 13.69
CA ALA A 89 -12.87 1.70 13.15
C ALA A 89 -14.01 0.83 13.70
N ASP A 90 -15.23 1.33 13.94
CA ASP A 90 -16.40 0.51 14.38
C ASP A 90 -17.47 0.33 13.29
N SER A 91 -17.23 0.98 12.15
CA SER A 91 -18.16 1.08 11.04
C SER A 91 -17.39 1.00 9.73
N MET A 92 -18.09 0.55 8.70
CA MET A 92 -17.53 0.40 7.36
C MET A 92 -17.12 1.75 6.77
N VAL A 93 -17.86 2.82 7.06
CA VAL A 93 -17.51 4.17 6.60
C VAL A 93 -16.19 4.63 7.23
N LEU A 94 -16.03 4.46 8.54
CA LEU A 94 -14.79 4.84 9.23
C LEU A 94 -13.61 3.98 8.74
N LEU A 95 -13.83 2.69 8.52
CA LEU A 95 -12.85 1.79 7.91
C LEU A 95 -12.44 2.33 6.53
N PHE A 96 -13.40 2.69 5.68
CA PHE A 96 -13.15 3.23 4.33
C PHE A 96 -12.40 4.57 4.35
N ILE A 97 -12.70 5.47 5.29
CA ILE A 97 -11.94 6.72 5.44
C ILE A 97 -10.46 6.44 5.71
N PHE A 98 -10.16 5.54 6.64
CA PHE A 98 -8.78 5.19 6.96
C PHE A 98 -8.10 4.35 5.87
N TRP A 99 -8.87 3.52 5.18
CA TRP A 99 -8.45 2.79 3.97
C TRP A 99 -7.94 3.74 2.88
N GLU A 100 -8.67 4.85 2.70
CA GLU A 100 -8.35 5.91 1.76
C GLU A 100 -7.14 6.74 2.17
N ILE A 101 -7.06 7.12 3.44
CA ILE A 101 -5.88 7.81 4.01
C ILE A 101 -4.62 6.95 3.82
N MET A 102 -4.69 5.65 4.09
CA MET A 102 -3.59 4.72 3.84
C MET A 102 -3.23 4.64 2.35
N GLY A 103 -4.23 4.58 1.47
CA GLY A 103 -4.03 4.63 0.02
C GLY A 103 -3.27 5.87 -0.43
N LEU A 104 -3.67 7.05 0.05
CA LEU A 104 -2.98 8.30 -0.22
C LEU A 104 -1.54 8.28 0.32
N CYS A 105 -1.33 7.81 1.55
CA CYS A 105 0.01 7.75 2.14
C CYS A 105 0.94 6.79 1.36
N SER A 106 0.42 5.65 0.89
CA SER A 106 1.19 4.72 0.06
C SER A 106 1.66 5.38 -1.24
N TYR A 107 0.79 6.16 -1.89
CA TYR A 107 1.13 6.92 -3.09
C TYR A 107 2.26 7.93 -2.83
N LEU A 108 2.14 8.70 -1.74
CA LEU A 108 3.12 9.71 -1.35
C LEU A 108 4.48 9.10 -1.00
N LEU A 109 4.49 7.94 -0.33
CA LEU A 109 5.71 7.24 0.08
C LEU A 109 6.40 6.51 -1.08
N ILE A 110 5.64 5.84 -1.97
CA ILE A 110 6.21 5.22 -3.18
C ILE A 110 6.80 6.30 -4.09
N SER A 111 6.11 7.43 -4.24
CA SER A 111 6.53 8.57 -5.05
C SER A 111 7.50 9.51 -4.32
N PHE A 112 8.08 9.12 -3.18
CA PHE A 112 8.83 10.03 -2.32
C PHE A 112 9.95 10.78 -3.06
N TRP A 113 10.76 10.04 -3.84
CA TRP A 113 11.77 10.62 -4.73
C TRP A 113 11.20 10.92 -6.13
N PHE A 114 10.14 11.72 -6.19
CA PHE A 114 9.43 12.07 -7.43
C PHE A 114 10.31 12.69 -8.52
N ALA A 115 11.43 13.32 -8.15
CA ALA A 115 12.37 13.96 -9.07
C ALA A 115 13.41 12.99 -9.68
N ARG A 116 13.45 11.74 -9.21
CA ARG A 116 14.42 10.74 -9.69
C ARG A 116 14.14 10.37 -11.14
N LYS A 117 15.19 10.43 -11.96
CA LYS A 117 15.20 10.01 -13.36
C LYS A 117 16.23 8.89 -13.53
N TYR A 118 15.97 8.00 -14.47
CA TYR A 118 16.85 6.90 -14.83
C TYR A 118 17.32 7.10 -16.27
N ASP A 119 18.56 6.69 -16.53
CA ASP A 119 19.14 6.72 -17.88
C ASP A 119 18.55 5.61 -18.76
N ASP A 120 18.14 4.51 -18.13
CA ASP A 120 17.40 3.42 -18.76
C ASP A 120 15.93 3.84 -19.00
N PRO A 121 15.45 3.90 -20.26
CA PRO A 121 14.09 4.28 -20.59
C PRO A 121 13.03 3.26 -20.13
N ASP A 122 13.39 1.99 -19.94
CA ASP A 122 12.46 0.92 -19.55
C ASP A 122 12.20 0.88 -18.04
N ARG A 123 13.03 1.57 -17.25
CA ARG A 123 12.87 1.62 -15.80
C ARG A 123 11.77 2.60 -15.39
N ILE A 124 10.80 2.10 -14.63
CA ILE A 124 9.71 2.92 -14.11
C ILE A 124 10.23 3.93 -13.08
N THR A 125 9.89 5.21 -13.26
CA THR A 125 10.26 6.27 -12.30
C THR A 125 9.39 6.19 -11.05
N PRO A 126 9.87 6.61 -9.87
CA PRO A 126 9.08 6.56 -8.63
C PRO A 126 7.72 7.25 -8.73
N LYS A 127 7.65 8.36 -9.49
CA LYS A 127 6.39 9.07 -9.77
C LYS A 127 5.40 8.20 -10.56
N LYS A 128 5.87 7.50 -11.60
CA LYS A 128 5.03 6.60 -12.40
C LYS A 128 4.61 5.37 -11.59
N ALA A 129 5.53 4.81 -10.80
CA ALA A 129 5.27 3.66 -9.93
C ALA A 129 4.19 3.97 -8.89
N GLY A 130 4.32 5.09 -8.18
CA GLY A 130 3.31 5.51 -7.21
C GLY A 130 1.97 5.80 -7.87
N PHE A 131 1.96 6.48 -9.03
CA PHE A 131 0.71 6.71 -9.76
C PHE A 131 0.03 5.40 -10.19
N LYS A 132 0.79 4.43 -10.69
CA LYS A 132 0.29 3.08 -11.01
C LYS A 132 -0.33 2.42 -9.78
N ALA A 133 0.36 2.43 -8.63
CA ALA A 133 -0.16 1.91 -7.37
C ALA A 133 -1.44 2.61 -6.92
N PHE A 134 -1.48 3.93 -6.99
CA PHE A 134 -2.67 4.70 -6.63
C PHE A 134 -3.87 4.32 -7.51
N ILE A 135 -3.72 4.33 -8.84
CA ILE A 135 -4.81 4.01 -9.76
C ILE A 135 -5.26 2.54 -9.64
N THR A 136 -4.32 1.59 -9.58
CA THR A 136 -4.69 0.16 -9.48
C THR A 136 -5.46 -0.12 -8.20
N THR A 137 -5.03 0.44 -7.07
CA THR A 137 -5.75 0.28 -5.79
C THR A 137 -7.08 1.03 -5.81
N ARG A 138 -7.15 2.20 -6.45
CA ARG A 138 -8.37 3.01 -6.60
C ARG A 138 -9.50 2.29 -7.32
N ILE A 139 -9.18 1.47 -8.30
CA ILE A 139 -10.17 0.65 -9.01
C ILE A 139 -10.84 -0.33 -8.04
N GLY A 140 -10.05 -1.02 -7.21
CA GLY A 140 -10.57 -1.90 -6.16
C GLY A 140 -11.40 -1.12 -5.13
N ASP A 141 -10.90 0.05 -4.71
CA ASP A 141 -11.57 0.92 -3.74
C ASP A 141 -12.93 1.42 -4.25
N ALA A 142 -13.04 1.74 -5.55
CA ALA A 142 -14.29 2.16 -6.18
C ALA A 142 -15.32 1.02 -6.25
N ILE A 143 -14.88 -0.21 -6.57
CA ILE A 143 -15.77 -1.38 -6.59
C ILE A 143 -16.25 -1.72 -5.17
N MET A 144 -15.34 -1.66 -4.19
CA MET A 144 -15.69 -1.82 -2.78
C MET A 144 -16.70 -0.76 -2.32
N PHE A 145 -16.52 0.50 -2.72
CA PHE A 145 -17.45 1.58 -2.39
C PHE A 145 -18.85 1.30 -2.95
N ILE A 146 -18.97 0.82 -4.19
CA ILE A 146 -20.25 0.39 -4.77
C ILE A 146 -20.87 -0.74 -3.92
N GLY A 147 -20.07 -1.74 -3.52
CA GLY A 147 -20.50 -2.81 -2.62
C GLY A 147 -21.02 -2.30 -1.28
N MET A 148 -20.34 -1.30 -0.69
CA MET A 148 -20.77 -0.64 0.55
C MET A 148 -22.10 0.09 0.38
N MET A 149 -22.29 0.80 -0.74
CA MET A 149 -23.54 1.53 -1.01
C MET A 149 -24.73 0.58 -1.21
N ILE A 150 -24.52 -0.54 -1.91
CA ILE A 150 -25.55 -1.58 -2.08
C ILE A 150 -25.87 -2.23 -0.72
N LEU A 151 -24.85 -2.56 0.07
CA LEU A 151 -25.04 -3.13 1.40
C LEU A 151 -25.83 -2.19 2.31
N TYR A 152 -25.49 -0.89 2.30
CA TYR A 152 -26.23 0.12 3.04
C TYR A 152 -27.69 0.22 2.58
N ALA A 153 -27.94 0.31 1.27
CA ALA A 153 -29.29 0.43 0.73
C ALA A 153 -30.15 -0.80 1.08
N ALA A 154 -29.58 -2.01 0.99
CA ALA A 154 -30.27 -3.24 1.34
C ALA A 154 -30.53 -3.36 2.85
N ALA A 155 -29.55 -3.02 3.69
CA ALA A 155 -29.74 -2.99 5.14
C ALA A 155 -30.80 -1.97 5.55
N ALA A 156 -30.78 -0.76 4.97
CA ALA A 156 -31.78 0.27 5.23
C ALA A 156 -33.19 -0.18 4.80
N PHE A 157 -33.32 -0.90 3.69
CA PHE A 157 -34.60 -1.47 3.26
C PHE A 157 -35.12 -2.53 4.24
N LEU A 158 -34.24 -3.39 4.77
CA LEU A 158 -34.61 -4.47 5.69
C LEU A 158 -34.97 -3.98 7.10
N THR A 159 -34.48 -2.81 7.51
CA THR A 159 -34.69 -2.24 8.86
C THR A 159 -35.52 -0.95 8.84
N ASP A 160 -36.36 -0.73 7.83
CA ASP A 160 -37.21 0.47 7.69
C ASP A 160 -36.46 1.81 7.87
N GLY A 161 -35.25 1.91 7.33
CA GLY A 161 -34.42 3.11 7.31
C GLY A 161 -33.56 3.35 8.56
N GLN A 162 -33.60 2.45 9.54
CA GLN A 162 -32.83 2.59 10.79
C GLN A 162 -31.38 2.06 10.71
N ALA A 163 -30.97 1.42 9.61
CA ALA A 163 -29.65 0.82 9.49
C ALA A 163 -28.55 1.88 9.30
N GLY A 164 -27.48 1.74 10.08
CA GLY A 164 -26.18 2.36 9.83
C GLY A 164 -25.19 1.36 9.24
N LEU A 165 -24.07 1.86 8.70
CA LEU A 165 -22.92 1.03 8.30
C LEU A 165 -22.02 0.64 9.48
N THR A 166 -22.53 0.64 10.72
CA THR A 166 -21.82 0.11 11.89
C THR A 166 -21.84 -1.41 11.85
N PHE A 167 -20.76 -2.07 12.27
CA PHE A 167 -20.70 -3.53 12.19
C PHE A 167 -21.72 -4.21 13.11
N SER A 168 -22.06 -3.58 14.24
CA SER A 168 -23.12 -4.08 15.13
C SER A 168 -24.51 -4.06 14.49
N ALA A 169 -24.81 -3.05 13.66
CA ALA A 169 -26.09 -2.97 12.95
C ALA A 169 -26.13 -3.86 11.70
N LEU A 170 -25.00 -4.02 11.00
CA LEU A 170 -24.93 -4.84 9.78
C LEU A 170 -24.97 -6.34 10.04
N PHE A 171 -24.48 -6.79 11.20
CA PHE A 171 -24.32 -8.21 11.51
C PHE A 171 -25.42 -8.76 12.41
N THR A 172 -26.57 -8.10 12.49
CA THR A 172 -27.74 -8.70 13.15
C THR A 172 -28.29 -9.84 12.28
N PRO A 173 -28.86 -10.90 12.88
CA PRO A 173 -29.42 -12.02 12.13
C PRO A 173 -30.47 -11.58 11.10
N GLU A 174 -31.31 -10.60 11.45
CA GLU A 174 -32.39 -10.12 10.59
C GLU A 174 -31.84 -9.52 9.28
N VAL A 175 -30.76 -8.74 9.37
CA VAL A 175 -30.10 -8.15 8.20
C VAL A 175 -29.42 -9.23 7.38
N LEU A 176 -28.65 -10.12 8.02
CA LEU A 176 -27.88 -11.15 7.31
C LEU A 176 -28.78 -12.16 6.57
N GLU A 177 -29.85 -12.64 7.22
CA GLU A 177 -30.85 -13.53 6.60
C GLU A 177 -31.64 -12.78 5.51
N GLY A 178 -32.01 -11.52 5.76
CA GLY A 178 -32.65 -10.67 4.75
C GLY A 178 -31.79 -10.52 3.48
N LEU A 179 -30.49 -10.27 3.63
CA LEU A 179 -29.56 -10.16 2.49
C LEU A 179 -29.41 -11.45 1.68
N GLN A 180 -29.66 -12.61 2.29
CA GLN A 180 -29.66 -13.91 1.60
C GLN A 180 -30.94 -14.10 0.77
N THR A 181 -32.08 -13.63 1.27
CA THR A 181 -33.38 -13.77 0.59
C THR A 181 -33.55 -12.78 -0.56
N LEU A 182 -33.01 -11.57 -0.42
CA LEU A 182 -33.04 -10.56 -1.48
C LEU A 182 -32.11 -10.99 -2.62
N THR A 183 -32.65 -11.09 -3.82
CA THR A 183 -31.90 -11.50 -5.01
C THR A 183 -31.97 -10.43 -6.11
N VAL A 184 -30.86 -10.23 -6.79
CA VAL A 184 -30.74 -9.36 -7.97
C VAL A 184 -30.08 -10.19 -9.06
N LEU A 185 -30.73 -10.29 -10.23
CA LEU A 185 -30.23 -11.08 -11.37
C LEU A 185 -29.91 -12.55 -11.01
N GLY A 186 -30.66 -13.14 -10.06
CA GLY A 186 -30.48 -14.52 -9.62
C GLY A 186 -29.33 -14.74 -8.62
N VAL A 187 -28.66 -13.68 -8.16
CA VAL A 187 -27.62 -13.72 -7.14
C VAL A 187 -28.13 -13.04 -5.87
N SER A 188 -27.88 -13.62 -4.69
CA SER A 188 -28.26 -12.96 -3.44
C SER A 188 -27.47 -11.67 -3.24
N ILE A 189 -28.10 -10.66 -2.63
CA ILE A 189 -27.42 -9.39 -2.33
C ILE A 189 -26.25 -9.64 -1.38
N ALA A 190 -26.36 -10.60 -0.45
CA ALA A 190 -25.25 -11.04 0.39
C ALA A 190 -24.03 -11.48 -0.44
N THR A 191 -24.24 -12.33 -1.46
CA THR A 191 -23.15 -12.79 -2.35
C THR A 191 -22.55 -11.64 -3.15
N LEU A 192 -23.41 -10.81 -3.74
CA LEU A 192 -22.98 -9.69 -4.58
C LEU A 192 -22.14 -8.69 -3.77
N THR A 193 -22.64 -8.27 -2.61
CA THR A 193 -21.95 -7.31 -1.74
C THR A 193 -20.66 -7.88 -1.15
N ALA A 194 -20.65 -9.17 -0.77
CA ALA A 194 -19.43 -9.86 -0.32
C ALA A 194 -18.33 -9.82 -1.39
N ILE A 195 -18.66 -10.15 -2.65
CA ILE A 195 -17.71 -10.11 -3.78
C ILE A 195 -17.25 -8.68 -4.07
N LEU A 196 -18.18 -7.71 -4.11
CA LEU A 196 -17.84 -6.31 -4.37
C LEU A 196 -16.94 -5.72 -3.27
N ILE A 197 -17.19 -6.05 -2.00
CA ILE A 197 -16.33 -5.62 -0.90
C ILE A 197 -14.95 -6.29 -0.99
N PHE A 198 -14.90 -7.57 -1.38
CA PHE A 198 -13.64 -8.29 -1.57
C PHE A 198 -12.76 -7.67 -2.66
N TRP A 199 -13.32 -6.98 -3.66
CA TRP A 199 -12.52 -6.23 -4.65
C TRP A 199 -11.64 -5.14 -4.04
N GLY A 200 -12.04 -4.56 -2.91
CA GLY A 200 -11.15 -3.68 -2.13
C GLY A 200 -9.92 -4.44 -1.66
N ALA A 201 -10.13 -5.61 -1.03
CA ALA A 201 -9.04 -6.47 -0.57
C ALA A 201 -8.14 -6.94 -1.72
N ILE A 202 -8.69 -7.26 -2.89
CA ILE A 202 -7.93 -7.59 -4.11
C ILE A 202 -6.97 -6.44 -4.47
N GLY A 203 -7.48 -5.20 -4.47
CA GLY A 203 -6.69 -4.01 -4.80
C GLY A 203 -5.54 -3.74 -3.82
N LYS A 204 -5.82 -3.66 -2.51
CA LYS A 204 -4.78 -3.35 -1.50
C LYS A 204 -3.82 -4.50 -1.21
N SER A 205 -4.26 -5.74 -1.40
CA SER A 205 -3.42 -6.93 -1.17
C SER A 205 -2.73 -7.42 -2.45
N ALA A 206 -2.83 -6.66 -3.54
CA ALA A 206 -2.21 -7.00 -4.82
C ALA A 206 -2.58 -8.40 -5.33
N GLN A 207 -3.83 -8.84 -5.14
CA GLN A 207 -4.30 -10.12 -5.68
C GLN A 207 -4.62 -10.01 -7.17
N PHE A 208 -4.73 -11.15 -7.85
CA PHE A 208 -5.21 -11.17 -9.22
C PHE A 208 -6.63 -10.57 -9.30
N PRO A 209 -6.93 -9.64 -10.24
CA PRO A 209 -6.07 -9.15 -11.33
C PRO A 209 -5.26 -7.87 -11.02
N LEU A 210 -5.44 -7.25 -9.85
CA LEU A 210 -4.87 -5.95 -9.49
C LEU A 210 -3.47 -6.02 -8.83
N HIS A 211 -2.65 -7.00 -9.20
CA HIS A 211 -1.34 -7.26 -8.60
C HIS A 211 -0.19 -6.39 -9.15
N VAL A 212 -0.39 -5.80 -10.34
CA VAL A 212 0.66 -5.21 -11.18
C VAL A 212 1.40 -4.01 -10.57
N TRP A 213 0.90 -3.43 -9.49
CA TRP A 213 1.49 -2.25 -8.87
C TRP A 213 2.58 -2.58 -7.85
N LEU A 214 2.51 -3.75 -7.19
CA LEU A 214 3.35 -4.06 -6.04
C LEU A 214 4.83 -4.24 -6.42
N PRO A 215 5.20 -4.92 -7.53
CA PRO A 215 6.60 -5.01 -7.95
C PRO A 215 7.21 -3.64 -8.28
N ASP A 216 6.42 -2.72 -8.85
CA ASP A 216 6.87 -1.37 -9.20
C ASP A 216 6.95 -0.46 -7.98
N ALA A 217 6.17 -0.72 -6.93
CA ALA A 217 6.23 0.00 -5.66
C ALA A 217 7.60 -0.12 -4.97
N MET A 218 8.45 -1.07 -5.40
CA MET A 218 9.82 -1.25 -4.91
C MET A 218 10.78 -0.11 -5.29
N GLU A 219 10.36 0.80 -6.18
CA GLU A 219 11.09 2.03 -6.49
C GLU A 219 11.09 3.05 -5.33
N GLY A 220 10.19 2.88 -4.35
CA GLY A 220 10.17 3.66 -3.13
C GLY A 220 11.37 3.41 -2.19
N PRO A 221 11.52 4.22 -1.13
CA PRO A 221 12.52 3.98 -0.09
C PRO A 221 12.36 2.60 0.54
N THR A 222 13.47 1.92 0.86
CA THR A 222 13.41 0.56 1.43
C THR A 222 12.55 0.45 2.71
N PRO A 223 12.55 1.42 3.64
CA PRO A 223 11.62 1.37 4.79
C PRO A 223 10.14 1.41 4.39
N VAL A 224 9.80 2.03 3.26
CA VAL A 224 8.43 2.09 2.72
C VAL A 224 7.99 0.73 2.21
N SER A 225 8.87 0.02 1.48
CA SER A 225 8.60 -1.35 1.05
C SER A 225 8.32 -2.25 2.25
N ALA A 226 9.13 -2.15 3.32
CA ALA A 226 8.85 -2.87 4.57
C ALA A 226 7.49 -2.48 5.19
N LEU A 227 7.14 -1.20 5.21
CA LEU A 227 5.88 -0.71 5.78
C LEU A 227 4.63 -1.20 5.02
N ILE A 228 4.66 -1.11 3.70
CA ILE A 228 3.55 -1.50 2.83
C ILE A 228 3.33 -3.02 2.88
N HIS A 229 4.41 -3.80 2.88
CA HIS A 229 4.35 -5.26 2.79
C HIS A 229 4.14 -5.97 4.14
N ALA A 230 4.85 -5.54 5.19
CA ALA A 230 4.81 -6.25 6.47
C ALA A 230 3.67 -5.76 7.37
N ALA A 231 3.44 -4.45 7.40
CA ALA A 231 2.60 -3.87 8.45
C ALA A 231 1.18 -3.60 8.00
N THR A 232 0.95 -3.22 6.74
CA THR A 232 -0.20 -2.37 6.47
C THR A 232 -1.06 -2.71 5.25
N MET A 233 -0.60 -2.52 4.02
CA MET A 233 -1.51 -2.47 2.86
C MET A 233 -2.11 -3.84 2.55
N VAL A 234 -1.27 -4.88 2.56
CA VAL A 234 -1.70 -6.27 2.39
C VAL A 234 -2.50 -6.75 3.61
N SER A 235 -2.00 -6.44 4.81
CA SER A 235 -2.67 -6.77 6.07
C SER A 235 -4.06 -6.14 6.20
N ALA A 236 -4.28 -4.92 5.67
CA ALA A 236 -5.57 -4.25 5.70
C ALA A 236 -6.63 -5.01 4.87
N GLY A 237 -6.25 -5.57 3.73
CA GLY A 237 -7.15 -6.40 2.94
C GLY A 237 -7.58 -7.66 3.70
N VAL A 238 -6.63 -8.37 4.30
CA VAL A 238 -6.94 -9.55 5.14
C VAL A 238 -7.82 -9.16 6.35
N TYR A 239 -7.52 -8.03 6.99
CA TYR A 239 -8.30 -7.52 8.11
C TYR A 239 -9.76 -7.24 7.74
N LEU A 240 -9.99 -6.59 6.59
CA LEU A 240 -11.34 -6.33 6.08
C LEU A 240 -12.12 -7.64 5.92
N ILE A 241 -11.51 -8.70 5.37
CA ILE A 241 -12.20 -9.98 5.15
C ILE A 241 -12.51 -10.69 6.45
N ILE A 242 -11.58 -10.69 7.42
CA ILE A 242 -11.83 -11.24 8.76
C ILE A 242 -12.99 -10.48 9.42
N ARG A 243 -13.00 -9.15 9.29
CA ARG A 243 -14.03 -8.32 9.91
C ARG A 243 -15.40 -8.49 9.26
N MET A 244 -15.42 -8.67 7.94
CA MET A 244 -16.62 -8.91 7.15
C MET A 244 -17.01 -10.38 7.08
N TYR A 245 -16.38 -11.25 7.85
CA TYR A 245 -16.62 -12.69 7.82
C TYR A 245 -18.11 -13.08 8.00
N PRO A 246 -18.92 -12.43 8.86
CA PRO A 246 -20.36 -12.69 8.92
C PRO A 246 -21.07 -12.48 7.58
N LEU A 247 -20.71 -11.43 6.83
CA LEU A 247 -21.23 -11.19 5.49
C LEU A 247 -20.71 -12.23 4.47
N MET A 248 -19.45 -12.64 4.58
CA MET A 248 -18.86 -13.65 3.70
C MET A 248 -19.57 -15.01 3.85
N ILE A 249 -19.93 -15.38 5.09
CA ILE A 249 -20.75 -16.56 5.36
C ILE A 249 -22.16 -16.38 4.80
N ALA A 250 -22.77 -15.21 4.97
CA ALA A 250 -24.09 -14.94 4.42
C ALA A 250 -24.09 -15.07 2.88
N GLY A 251 -23.03 -14.59 2.22
CA GLY A 251 -22.77 -14.79 0.79
C GLY A 251 -22.57 -16.24 0.35
N SER A 252 -22.55 -17.18 1.30
CA SER A 252 -22.60 -18.62 1.08
C SER A 252 -21.44 -19.14 0.21
N THR A 253 -21.61 -20.33 -0.37
CA THR A 253 -20.60 -21.02 -1.18
C THR A 253 -20.04 -20.19 -2.35
N PRO A 254 -20.84 -19.43 -3.13
CA PRO A 254 -20.29 -18.70 -4.27
C PRO A 254 -19.28 -17.62 -3.89
N ALA A 255 -19.55 -16.83 -2.83
CA ALA A 255 -18.65 -15.78 -2.38
C ALA A 255 -17.34 -16.38 -1.81
N LEU A 256 -17.45 -17.40 -0.97
CA LEU A 256 -16.29 -18.06 -0.37
C LEU A 256 -15.42 -18.78 -1.42
N ASN A 257 -16.04 -19.43 -2.41
CA ASN A 257 -15.31 -20.04 -3.52
C ASN A 257 -14.58 -19.00 -4.36
N PHE A 258 -15.21 -17.85 -4.64
CA PHE A 258 -14.55 -16.77 -5.38
C PHE A 258 -13.28 -16.28 -4.66
N ILE A 259 -13.38 -16.02 -3.35
CA ILE A 259 -12.25 -15.61 -2.52
C ILE A 259 -11.15 -16.68 -2.52
N GLY A 260 -11.53 -17.94 -2.30
CA GLY A 260 -10.60 -19.07 -2.27
C GLY A 260 -9.88 -19.29 -3.59
N ILE A 261 -10.59 -19.23 -4.72
CA ILE A 261 -10.01 -19.40 -6.06
C ILE A 261 -9.05 -18.25 -6.38
N ILE A 262 -9.44 -17.00 -6.14
CA ILE A 262 -8.56 -15.84 -6.37
C ILE A 262 -7.32 -15.92 -5.50
N GLY A 263 -7.46 -16.28 -4.23
CA GLY A 263 -6.32 -16.47 -3.32
C GLY A 263 -5.38 -17.59 -3.77
N ALA A 264 -5.91 -18.77 -4.08
CA ALA A 264 -5.13 -19.92 -4.53
C ALA A 264 -4.41 -19.65 -5.86
N PHE A 265 -5.11 -19.05 -6.82
CA PHE A 265 -4.51 -18.67 -8.10
C PHE A 265 -3.40 -17.63 -7.91
N THR A 266 -3.65 -16.59 -7.12
CA THR A 266 -2.68 -15.53 -6.83
C THR A 266 -1.40 -16.11 -6.21
N ALA A 267 -1.54 -16.99 -5.21
CA ALA A 267 -0.40 -17.62 -4.53
C ALA A 267 0.47 -18.45 -5.50
N LEU A 268 -0.14 -19.27 -6.35
CA LEU A 268 0.60 -20.07 -7.34
C LEU A 268 1.25 -19.18 -8.40
N PHE A 269 0.49 -18.21 -8.93
CA PHE A 269 0.96 -17.29 -9.96
C PHE A 269 2.15 -16.46 -9.49
N ALA A 270 2.08 -15.87 -8.29
CA ALA A 270 3.15 -15.07 -7.73
C ALA A 270 4.39 -15.88 -7.42
N ALA A 271 4.23 -17.10 -6.88
CA ALA A 271 5.34 -18.01 -6.59
C ALA A 271 6.14 -18.37 -7.86
N ILE A 272 5.48 -18.64 -8.99
CA ILE A 272 6.15 -18.94 -10.25
C ILE A 272 6.97 -17.73 -10.74
N ILE A 273 6.40 -16.53 -10.67
CA ILE A 273 7.09 -15.30 -11.11
C ILE A 273 8.27 -14.96 -10.20
N ALA A 274 8.16 -15.20 -8.88
CA ALA A 274 9.21 -14.93 -7.92
C ALA A 274 10.52 -15.67 -8.24
N VAL A 275 10.43 -16.92 -8.71
CA VAL A 275 11.59 -17.77 -9.05
C VAL A 275 12.40 -17.21 -10.23
N THR A 276 11.77 -16.46 -11.14
CA THR A 276 12.46 -15.87 -12.30
C THR A 276 12.94 -14.44 -12.07
N GLN A 277 12.69 -13.85 -10.89
CA GLN A 277 13.13 -12.48 -10.61
C GLN A 277 14.61 -12.43 -10.24
N THR A 278 15.33 -11.45 -10.80
CA THR A 278 16.74 -11.19 -10.52
C THR A 278 16.97 -10.07 -9.48
N ASP A 279 15.97 -9.22 -9.25
CA ASP A 279 16.01 -8.14 -8.26
C ASP A 279 15.44 -8.60 -6.91
N ILE A 280 16.22 -8.46 -5.84
CA ILE A 280 15.85 -8.92 -4.49
C ILE A 280 14.57 -8.26 -3.95
N LYS A 281 14.35 -6.97 -4.25
CA LYS A 281 13.13 -6.27 -3.80
C LYS A 281 11.91 -6.79 -4.55
N ARG A 282 12.05 -7.08 -5.84
CA ARG A 282 10.98 -7.68 -6.64
C ARG A 282 10.67 -9.11 -6.20
N VAL A 283 11.69 -9.93 -5.89
CA VAL A 283 11.50 -11.26 -5.29
C VAL A 283 10.67 -11.15 -4.01
N LEU A 284 11.05 -10.25 -3.10
CA LEU A 284 10.32 -10.03 -1.84
C LEU A 284 8.89 -9.53 -2.09
N ALA A 285 8.69 -8.65 -3.08
CA ALA A 285 7.37 -8.19 -3.45
C ALA A 285 6.48 -9.36 -3.91
N PHE A 286 6.94 -10.20 -4.84
CA PHE A 286 6.20 -11.38 -5.27
C PHE A 286 6.04 -12.45 -4.19
N SER A 287 6.94 -12.54 -3.21
CA SER A 287 6.74 -13.44 -2.06
C SER A 287 5.64 -12.96 -1.11
N THR A 288 5.28 -11.67 -1.17
CA THR A 288 4.18 -11.10 -0.39
C THR A 288 2.83 -11.30 -1.07
N ILE A 289 2.81 -11.33 -2.41
CA ILE A 289 1.62 -11.56 -3.25
C ILE A 289 1.20 -13.04 -3.13
#